data_AF-A0A822YKP8-F1
#
_entry.id   AF-A0A822YKP8-F1
#
_cell.length_a   1.000
_cell.length_b   1.000
_cell.length_c   1.000
_cell.angle_alpha   90.00
_cell.angle_beta   90.00
_cell.angle_gamma   90.00
#
_symmetry.space_group_name_H-M   'P 1'
#
loop_
_entity.id
_entity.type
_entity.pdbx_description
1 polymer ?
#
loop_
_entity_poly.entity_id
_entity_poly.type
_entity_poly.pdbx_seq_one_letter_code
_entity_poly.pdbx_strand_id
1 'polypeptide(L)'
;MAVSVSVLAVVTSLHLVAFVLAVGAERRRSTGKVQPDEYDERTFCVYDSDVSTVYGLTAFGLLLISQFLVNCITKCLCFGRGLMSGRSSTACAIFFFVFSW
;
A
#
# COMPACT_ATOMS: atom_id res chain seq x y z
N MET A 1 -5.44 4.36 -28.91
CA MET A 1 -6.77 4.60 -28.32
C MET A 1 -7.27 3.41 -27.48
N ALA A 2 -7.28 2.17 -27.98
CA ALA A 2 -7.76 1.02 -27.19
C ALA A 2 -6.87 0.68 -25.98
N VAL A 3 -5.55 0.68 -26.15
CA VAL A 3 -4.57 0.32 -25.10
C VAL A 3 -4.67 1.26 -23.88
N SER A 4 -4.89 2.56 -24.11
CA SER A 4 -5.00 3.54 -23.02
C SER A 4 -6.27 3.35 -22.17
N VAL A 5 -7.38 2.92 -22.78
CA VAL A 5 -8.63 2.66 -22.05
C VAL A 5 -8.50 1.42 -21.17
N SER A 6 -7.91 0.34 -21.69
CA SER A 6 -7.67 -0.87 -20.90
C SER A 6 -6.75 -0.62 -19.71
N VAL A 7 -5.71 0.19 -19.89
CA VAL A 7 -4.78 0.56 -18.81
C VAL A 7 -5.48 1.39 -17.73
N LEU A 8 -6.27 2.39 -18.13
CA LEU A 8 -7.07 3.18 -17.19
C LEU A 8 -8.05 2.31 -16.40
N ALA A 9 -8.74 1.38 -17.06
CA ALA A 9 -9.66 0.46 -16.40
C ALA A 9 -8.96 -0.43 -15.36
N VAL A 10 -7.78 -0.97 -15.70
CA VAL A 10 -6.99 -1.79 -14.76
C VAL A 10 -6.52 -0.94 -13.58
N VAL A 11 -5.92 0.22 -13.83
CA VAL A 11 -5.41 1.09 -12.76
C VAL A 11 -6.53 1.53 -11.83
N THR A 12 -7.65 1.99 -12.37
CA THR A 12 -8.82 2.38 -11.55
C THR A 12 -9.37 1.23 -10.73
N SER A 13 -9.46 0.01 -11.29
CA SER A 13 -9.90 -1.16 -10.54
C SER A 13 -8.96 -1.49 -9.36
N LEU A 14 -7.64 -1.41 -9.56
CA LEU A 14 -6.65 -1.64 -8.51
C LEU A 14 -6.79 -0.63 -7.37
N HIS A 15 -7.06 0.64 -7.69
CA HIS A 15 -7.27 1.69 -6.69
C HIS A 15 -8.55 1.47 -5.88
N LEU A 16 -9.64 1.06 -6.53
CA LEU A 16 -10.90 0.75 -5.84
C LEU A 16 -10.72 -0.43 -4.88
N VAL A 17 -10.01 -1.48 -5.29
CA VAL A 17 -9.72 -2.63 -4.41
C VAL A 17 -8.84 -2.20 -3.23
N ALA A 18 -7.79 -1.40 -3.48
CA ALA A 18 -6.95 -0.87 -2.41
C ALA A 18 -7.74 -0.03 -1.39
N PHE A 19 -8.67 0.81 -1.86
CA PHE A 19 -9.54 1.59 -1.00
C PHE A 19 -10.45 0.71 -0.13
N VAL A 20 -11.06 -0.32 -0.71
CA VAL A 20 -11.89 -1.28 0.04
C VAL A 20 -11.08 -2.02 1.10
N LEU A 21 -9.86 -2.47 0.76
CA LEU A 21 -8.97 -3.13 1.72
C LEU A 21 -8.55 -2.19 2.85
N ALA A 22 -8.29 -0.91 2.56
CA ALA A 22 -7.98 0.09 3.59
C ALA A 22 -9.16 0.31 4.56
N VAL A 23 -10.38 0.41 4.03
CA VAL A 23 -11.60 0.47 4.87
C VAL A 23 -11.77 -0.82 5.69
N GLY A 24 -11.47 -1.98 5.09
CA GLY A 24 -11.47 -3.27 5.77
C GLY A 24 -10.46 -3.34 6.91
N ALA A 25 -9.27 -2.74 6.74
CA ALA A 25 -8.24 -2.66 7.76
C ALA A 25 -8.72 -1.89 9.00
N GLU A 26 -9.33 -0.71 8.80
CA GLU A 26 -9.88 0.08 9.91
C GLU A 26 -11.03 -0.63 10.63
N ARG A 27 -11.90 -1.33 9.87
CA ARG A 27 -12.99 -2.12 10.46
C ARG A 27 -12.52 -3.33 11.27
N ARG A 28 -11.32 -3.87 10.97
CA ARG A 28 -10.74 -5.06 11.60
C ARG A 28 -9.63 -4.71 12.60
N ARG A 29 -9.55 -3.46 13.05
CA ARG A 29 -8.60 -3.01 14.07
C ARG A 29 -8.78 -3.79 15.36
N SER A 30 -7.70 -4.28 15.98
CA SER A 30 -7.81 -5.04 17.23
C SER A 30 -8.49 -4.20 18.32
N THR A 31 -9.35 -4.88 19.09
CA THR A 31 -10.05 -4.30 20.23
C THR A 31 -9.51 -4.96 21.48
N GLY A 32 -9.04 -4.16 22.42
CA GLY A 32 -8.56 -4.66 23.71
C GLY A 32 -9.74 -4.98 24.62
N LYS A 33 -9.76 -6.18 25.21
CA LYS A 33 -10.69 -6.54 26.28
C LYS A 33 -9.94 -6.54 27.61
N VAL A 34 -10.46 -5.80 28.57
CA VAL A 34 -9.94 -5.79 29.93
C VAL A 34 -10.32 -7.11 30.60
N GLN A 35 -9.32 -7.87 31.03
CA GLN A 35 -9.52 -9.13 31.73
C GLN A 35 -8.83 -9.04 33.11
N PRO A 36 -9.49 -9.49 34.19
CA PRO A 36 -8.87 -9.56 35.50
C PRO A 36 -7.79 -10.66 35.52
N ASP A 37 -6.69 -10.40 36.21
CA ASP A 37 -5.67 -11.42 36.50
C ASP A 37 -6.18 -12.38 37.57
N GLU A 38 -5.78 -13.64 37.48
CA GLU A 38 -6.21 -14.72 38.39
C GLU A 38 -5.38 -14.70 39.69
N TYR A 39 -4.20 -14.06 39.67
CA TYR A 39 -3.24 -14.08 40.78
C TYR A 39 -2.95 -12.71 41.42
N ASP A 40 -3.45 -11.60 40.85
CA ASP A 40 -3.25 -10.25 41.39
C ASP A 40 -4.49 -9.38 41.15
N GLU A 41 -4.66 -8.31 41.92
CA GLU A 41 -5.77 -7.33 41.80
C GLU A 41 -5.64 -6.43 40.56
N ARG A 42 -4.81 -6.83 39.60
CA ARG A 42 -4.43 -6.08 38.40
C ARG A 42 -5.32 -6.52 37.24
N THR A 43 -5.60 -5.57 36.37
CA THR A 43 -6.29 -5.85 35.11
C THR A 43 -5.31 -5.71 33.96
N PHE A 44 -5.40 -6.61 32.98
CA PHE A 44 -4.60 -6.55 31.76
C PHE A 44 -5.50 -6.53 30.53
N CYS A 45 -5.00 -5.92 29.44
CA CYS A 45 -5.71 -5.85 28.18
C CYS A 45 -5.29 -7.02 27.29
N VAL A 46 -6.23 -7.92 26.99
CA VAL A 46 -6.06 -8.95 25.96
C VAL A 46 -6.43 -8.36 24.61
N TYR A 47 -5.51 -8.43 23.66
CA TYR A 47 -5.73 -7.98 22.29
C TYR A 47 -5.99 -9.18 21.38
N ASP A 48 -6.99 -9.06 20.52
CA ASP A 48 -7.21 -10.01 19.42
C ASP A 48 -6.14 -9.84 18.34
N SER A 49 -5.90 -10.89 17.54
CA SER A 49 -4.90 -10.88 16.47
C SER A 49 -5.21 -9.80 15.42
N ASP A 50 -4.28 -8.88 15.18
CA ASP A 50 -4.42 -7.79 14.21
C ASP A 50 -4.35 -8.29 12.76
N VAL A 51 -5.51 -8.52 12.15
CA VAL A 51 -5.60 -8.78 10.71
C VAL A 51 -5.51 -7.48 9.89
N SER A 52 -5.75 -6.33 10.54
CA SER A 52 -5.68 -4.97 9.99
C SER A 52 -4.36 -4.68 9.27
N THR A 53 -3.23 -5.12 9.82
CA THR A 53 -1.88 -4.92 9.24
C THR A 53 -1.75 -5.59 7.88
N VAL A 54 -2.31 -6.78 7.70
CA VAL A 54 -2.27 -7.51 6.42
C VAL A 54 -3.11 -6.82 5.36
N TYR A 55 -4.31 -6.34 5.74
CA TYR A 55 -5.17 -5.55 4.85
C TYR A 55 -4.49 -4.22 4.44
N GLY A 56 -3.80 -3.56 5.37
CA GLY A 56 -3.03 -2.35 5.09
C GLY A 56 -1.85 -2.59 4.13
N LEU A 57 -1.04 -3.62 4.40
CA LEU A 57 0.10 -4.01 3.55
C LEU A 57 -0.34 -4.40 2.14
N THR A 58 -1.46 -5.13 2.02
CA THR A 58 -2.01 -5.52 0.72
C THR A 58 -2.56 -4.33 -0.05
N ALA A 59 -3.28 -3.41 0.61
CA ALA A 59 -3.74 -2.16 0.00
C ALA A 59 -2.56 -1.31 -0.52
N PHE A 60 -1.51 -1.13 0.30
CA PHE A 60 -0.30 -0.42 -0.08
C PHE A 60 0.40 -1.07 -1.27
N GLY A 61 0.53 -2.40 -1.27
CA GLY A 61 1.13 -3.16 -2.39
C GLY A 61 0.38 -2.98 -3.71
N LEU A 62 -0.95 -2.98 -3.69
CA LEU A 62 -1.76 -2.77 -4.89
C LEU A 62 -1.57 -1.37 -5.48
N LEU A 63 -1.44 -0.33 -4.63
CA LEU A 63 -1.15 1.02 -5.08
C LEU A 63 0.24 1.12 -5.72
N LEU A 64 1.27 0.51 -5.11
CA LEU A 64 2.62 0.45 -5.70
C LEU A 64 2.63 -0.24 -7.06
N ILE A 65 1.90 -1.36 -7.21
CA ILE A 65 1.77 -2.05 -8.49
C ILE A 65 1.11 -1.14 -9.53
N SER A 66 0.05 -0.43 -9.16
CA SER A 66 -0.65 0.47 -10.08
C SER A 66 0.25 1.62 -10.55
N GLN A 67 1.03 2.21 -9.64
CA GLN A 67 2.00 3.26 -9.95
C GLN A 67 3.13 2.71 -10.82
N PHE A 68 3.61 1.50 -10.54
CA PHE A 68 4.63 0.83 -11.35
C PHE A 68 4.15 0.59 -12.77
N LEU A 69 2.92 0.10 -12.95
CA LEU A 69 2.31 -0.16 -14.26
C LEU A 69 2.22 1.12 -15.10
N VAL A 70 1.73 2.23 -14.51
CA VAL A 70 1.64 3.52 -15.21
C VAL A 70 3.02 3.99 -15.66
N ASN A 71 4.00 3.98 -14.75
CA ASN A 71 5.37 4.40 -15.05
C ASN A 71 6.07 3.50 -16.08
N CYS A 72 5.78 2.19 -16.09
CA CYS A 72 6.23 1.27 -17.12
C CYS A 72 5.72 1.68 -18.50
N ILE A 73 4.42 1.95 -18.61
CA ILE A 73 3.74 2.22 -19.88
C ILE A 73 4.14 3.59 -20.43
N THR A 74 4.24 4.60 -19.57
CA THR A 74 4.70 5.94 -19.97
C THR A 74 6.20 6.00 -20.23
N LYS A 75 6.93 4.91 -19.97
CA LYS A 75 8.40 4.84 -20.01
C LYS A 75 9.08 5.86 -19.10
N CYS A 76 8.34 6.40 -18.11
CA CYS A 76 8.88 7.22 -17.03
C CYS A 76 9.53 6.39 -15.92
N LEU A 77 9.70 5.08 -16.11
CA LEU A 77 10.63 4.30 -15.30
C LEU A 77 11.98 4.99 -15.35
N CYS A 78 12.44 5.48 -14.21
CA CYS A 78 13.73 6.13 -14.03
C CYS A 78 14.92 5.17 -14.22
N PHE A 79 14.73 4.08 -14.99
CA PHE A 79 15.71 3.13 -15.52
C PHE A 79 15.90 3.29 -17.05
N GLY A 80 15.13 4.16 -17.72
CA GLY A 80 15.22 4.40 -19.17
C GLY A 80 16.45 5.24 -19.57
N ARG A 81 17.12 4.82 -20.65
CA ARG A 81 18.33 5.44 -21.24
C ARG A 81 18.29 6.97 -21.44
N GLY A 82 17.10 7.58 -21.50
CA GLY A 82 16.93 9.02 -21.76
C GLY A 82 16.99 9.95 -20.54
N LEU A 83 16.80 9.43 -19.31
CA LEU A 83 16.83 10.21 -18.06
C LEU A 83 17.99 9.81 -17.12
N MET A 84 18.76 8.79 -17.50
CA MET A 84 19.81 8.14 -16.69
C MET A 84 21.21 8.74 -16.91
N SER A 85 21.36 10.07 -17.01
CA SER A 85 22.72 10.65 -17.07
C SER A 85 23.39 10.81 -15.68
N GLY A 86 22.74 10.40 -14.58
CA GLY A 86 23.31 10.56 -13.23
C GLY A 86 22.85 9.52 -12.21
N ARG A 87 23.81 8.83 -11.58
CA ARG A 87 23.60 7.80 -10.54
C ARG A 87 22.91 8.30 -9.25
N SER A 88 22.91 9.62 -9.01
CA SER A 88 22.20 10.28 -7.91
C SER A 88 20.68 10.41 -8.18
N SER A 89 20.27 10.50 -9.45
CA SER A 89 18.87 10.69 -9.84
C SER A 89 18.02 9.43 -9.61
N THR A 90 18.62 8.23 -9.71
CA THR A 90 17.91 6.95 -9.57
C THR A 90 17.37 6.71 -8.16
N ALA A 91 18.16 7.04 -7.12
CA ALA A 91 17.74 6.88 -5.73
C ALA A 91 16.65 7.89 -5.36
N CYS A 92 16.79 9.16 -5.76
CA CYS A 92 15.74 10.17 -5.59
C CYS A 92 14.45 9.78 -6.33
N ALA A 93 14.54 9.25 -7.55
CA ALA A 93 13.37 8.84 -8.30
C ALA A 93 12.61 7.68 -7.65
N ILE A 94 13.32 6.66 -7.15
CA ILE A 94 12.72 5.55 -6.41
C ILE A 94 12.08 6.08 -5.10
N PHE A 95 12.77 6.98 -4.41
CA PHE A 95 12.25 7.62 -3.21
C PHE A 95 10.96 8.39 -3.52
N PHE A 96 10.96 9.30 -4.49
CA PHE A 96 9.76 10.03 -4.90
C PHE A 96 8.66 9.10 -5.39
N PHE A 97 8.97 8.00 -6.08
CA PHE A 97 8.00 6.99 -6.49
C PHE A 97 7.33 6.30 -5.29
N VAL A 98 8.10 6.01 -4.24
CA VAL A 98 7.60 5.37 -3.00
C VAL A 98 6.91 6.37 -2.08
N PHE A 99 7.15 7.68 -2.21
CA PHE A 99 6.59 8.73 -1.34
C PHE A 99 5.54 9.63 -2.00
N SER A 100 5.27 9.51 -3.30
CA SER A 100 4.28 10.33 -4.02
C SER A 100 2.84 9.79 -3.95
N TRP A 101 2.56 8.89 -3.02
CA TRP A 101 1.20 8.42 -2.70
C TRP A 101 0.71 9.13 -1.43
#